data_AF-A0A938D4N5-F1
#
_entry.id   AF-A0A938D4N5-F1
#
_cell.length_a   1.000
_cell.length_b   1.000
_cell.length_c   1.000
_cell.angle_alpha   90.00
_cell.angle_beta   90.00
_cell.angle_gamma   90.00
#
_symmetry.space_group_name_H-M   'P 1'
#
loop_
_entity.id
_entity.type
_entity.pdbx_description
1 polymer ?
#
loop_
_entity_poly.entity_id
_entity_poly.type
_entity_poly.pdbx_seq_one_letter_code
_entity_poly.pdbx_strand_id
1 'polypeptide(L)'
;RTEALEEGAEPADPAQGVVEGLLQRERADALQAALADLPERQRQAVVLRHIEGLSNPEIAAILEVGVEAVESLTARGKRALTVALADRRSALGLE
;
A
#
# COMPACT_ATOMS: atom_id res chain seq x y z
N ARG A 1 -1.08 34.89 40.71
CA ARG A 1 -1.00 33.70 41.59
C ARG A 1 -1.26 32.50 40.70
N THR A 2 -0.19 31.72 40.45
CA THR A 2 -0.12 30.31 39.98
C THR A 2 -0.86 29.97 38.67
N GLU A 3 -0.14 29.82 37.55
CA GLU A 3 0.60 28.61 37.10
C GLU A 3 -0.34 27.57 36.48
N ALA A 4 -0.19 27.38 35.16
CA ALA A 4 0.31 26.14 34.53
C ALA A 4 -0.81 25.11 34.42
N LEU A 5 -1.10 24.56 33.24
CA LEU A 5 -0.35 23.47 32.64
C LEU A 5 -0.42 23.59 31.11
N GLU A 6 0.69 23.97 30.48
CA GLU A 6 0.97 23.53 29.12
C GLU A 6 1.28 22.04 29.22
N GLU A 7 0.36 21.19 28.75
CA GLU A 7 0.60 19.76 28.59
C GLU A 7 1.73 19.59 27.58
N GLY A 8 2.92 19.29 28.11
CA GLY A 8 4.10 19.00 27.32
C GLY A 8 3.82 17.84 26.38
N ALA A 9 3.95 18.09 25.08
CA ALA A 9 4.22 17.01 24.13
C ALA A 9 5.52 16.35 24.59
N GLU A 10 5.43 15.12 25.11
CA GLU A 10 6.60 14.31 25.37
C GLU A 10 7.47 14.28 24.11
N PRO A 11 8.79 14.54 24.19
CA PRO A 11 9.66 14.36 23.05
C PRO A 11 9.65 12.86 22.71
N ALA A 12 9.03 12.51 21.59
CA ALA A 12 9.11 11.16 21.04
C ALA A 12 10.57 10.74 20.97
N ASP A 13 10.89 9.57 21.51
CA ASP A 13 12.26 9.06 21.52
C ASP A 13 12.75 8.99 20.06
N PRO A 14 13.84 9.69 19.69
CA PRO A 14 14.36 9.66 18.33
C PRO A 14 14.67 8.22 17.86
N ALA A 15 14.96 7.28 18.77
CA ALA A 15 15.12 5.88 18.43
C ALA A 15 13.80 5.23 17.97
N GLN A 16 12.66 5.60 18.57
CA GLN A 16 11.34 5.12 18.13
C GLN A 16 11.00 5.62 16.73
N GLY A 17 11.27 6.90 16.44
CA GLY A 17 11.06 7.47 15.10
C GLY A 17 11.92 6.83 14.01
N VAL A 18 13.15 6.42 14.33
CA VAL A 18 14.02 5.67 13.40
C VAL A 18 13.45 4.28 13.11
N VAL A 19 12.98 3.55 14.14
CA VAL A 19 12.40 2.22 13.98
C VAL A 19 11.12 2.27 13.14
N GLU A 20 10.23 3.24 13.40
CA GLU A 20 9.02 3.45 12.60
C GLU A 20 9.35 3.76 11.13
N GLY A 21 10.35 4.61 10.90
CA GLY A 21 10.83 4.95 9.56
C GLY A 21 11.40 3.74 8.81
N LEU A 22 12.12 2.85 9.48
CA LEU A 22 12.62 1.61 8.89
C LEU A 22 11.48 0.66 8.54
N LEU A 23 10.53 0.46 9.45
CA LEU A 23 9.38 -0.41 9.23
C LEU A 23 8.50 0.06 8.05
N GLN A 24 8.33 1.37 7.90
CA GLN A 24 7.59 1.93 6.78
C GLN A 24 8.29 1.68 5.43
N ARG A 25 9.62 1.75 5.40
CA ARG A 25 10.42 1.43 4.20
C ARG A 25 10.31 -0.06 3.86
N GLU A 26 10.46 -0.95 4.83
CA GLU A 26 10.33 -2.39 4.62
C GLU A 26 8.94 -2.77 4.06
N ARG A 27 7.88 -2.12 4.57
CA ARG A 27 6.51 -2.31 4.05
C ARG A 27 6.38 -1.84 2.60
N ALA A 28 6.95 -0.68 2.27
CA ALA A 28 6.93 -0.15 0.91
C ALA A 28 7.70 -1.05 -0.06
N ASP A 29 8.89 -1.52 0.34
CA ASP A 29 9.73 -2.42 -0.46
C ASP A 29 9.03 -3.77 -0.69
N ALA A 30 8.38 -4.32 0.34
CA ALA A 30 7.60 -5.55 0.22
C ALA A 30 6.41 -5.39 -0.74
N LEU A 31 5.70 -4.26 -0.70
CA LEU A 31 4.62 -3.96 -1.63
C LEU A 31 5.14 -3.81 -3.07
N GLN A 32 6.25 -3.10 -3.27
CA GLN A 32 6.85 -2.95 -4.60
C GLN A 32 7.29 -4.30 -5.18
N ALA A 33 7.93 -5.14 -4.38
CA ALA A 33 8.30 -6.49 -4.80
C ALA A 33 7.07 -7.32 -5.18
N ALA A 34 6.03 -7.32 -4.34
CA ALA A 34 4.80 -8.06 -4.63
C ALA A 34 4.07 -7.55 -5.88
N LEU A 35 4.07 -6.23 -6.12
CA LEU A 35 3.55 -5.64 -7.36
C LEU A 35 4.36 -6.09 -8.57
N ALA A 36 5.68 -6.12 -8.48
CA ALA A 36 6.57 -6.53 -9.57
C ALA A 36 6.32 -7.98 -10.02
N ASP A 37 5.94 -8.86 -9.09
CA ASP A 37 5.62 -10.28 -9.37
C ASP A 37 4.27 -10.49 -10.08
N LEU A 38 3.42 -9.46 -10.15
CA LEU A 38 2.13 -9.57 -10.84
C LEU A 38 2.30 -9.60 -12.36
N PRO A 39 1.44 -10.33 -13.09
CA PRO A 39 1.30 -10.17 -14.53
C PRO A 39 1.03 -8.70 -14.89
N GLU A 40 1.72 -8.20 -15.92
CA GLU A 40 1.75 -6.78 -16.32
C GLU A 40 0.38 -6.08 -16.24
N ARG A 41 -0.62 -6.68 -16.91
CA ARG A 41 -1.98 -6.11 -16.99
C ARG A 41 -2.68 -6.04 -15.63
N GLN A 42 -2.42 -6.99 -14.73
CA GLN A 42 -2.97 -6.97 -13.37
C GLN A 42 -2.29 -5.89 -12.54
N ARG A 43 -0.95 -5.77 -12.63
CA ARG A 43 -0.19 -4.71 -11.97
C ARG A 43 -0.68 -3.33 -12.39
N GLN A 44 -0.80 -3.08 -13.69
CA GLN A 44 -1.27 -1.81 -14.23
C GLN A 44 -2.68 -1.47 -13.71
N ALA A 45 -3.62 -2.41 -13.78
CA ALA A 45 -4.99 -2.20 -13.29
C ALA A 45 -5.02 -1.88 -11.78
N VAL A 46 -4.23 -2.60 -10.97
CA VAL A 46 -4.14 -2.35 -9.53
C VAL A 46 -3.52 -0.99 -9.22
N VAL A 47 -2.41 -0.63 -9.87
CA VAL A 47 -1.72 0.66 -9.66
C VAL A 47 -2.67 1.81 -10.03
N LEU A 48 -3.26 1.78 -11.22
CA LEU A 48 -4.15 2.83 -11.67
C LEU A 48 -5.37 2.97 -10.76
N ARG A 49 -5.93 1.86 -10.27
CA ARG A 49 -7.13 1.89 -9.40
C ARG A 49 -6.84 2.31 -7.97
N HIS A 50 -5.76 1.81 -7.37
CA HIS A 50 -5.55 1.89 -5.93
C HIS A 50 -4.44 2.87 -5.51
N ILE A 51 -3.56 3.24 -6.43
CA ILE A 51 -2.47 4.19 -6.17
C ILE A 51 -2.80 5.53 -6.85
N GLU A 52 -3.15 5.50 -8.14
CA GLU A 52 -3.49 6.70 -8.90
C GLU A 52 -4.97 7.12 -8.71
N GLY A 53 -5.81 6.24 -8.16
CA GLY A 53 -7.20 6.55 -7.81
C GLY A 53 -8.18 6.68 -8.99
N LEU A 54 -7.82 6.18 -10.18
CA LEU A 54 -8.67 6.25 -11.37
C LEU A 54 -9.89 5.32 -11.27
N SER A 55 -10.98 5.71 -11.94
CA SER A 55 -12.19 4.89 -12.04
C SER A 55 -12.02 3.75 -13.06
N ASN A 56 -12.83 2.67 -12.94
CA ASN A 56 -12.76 1.55 -13.89
C ASN A 56 -12.96 1.96 -15.36
N PRO A 57 -13.89 2.89 -15.71
CA PRO A 57 -14.00 3.38 -17.09
C PRO A 57 -12.76 4.12 -17.60
N GLU A 58 -12.11 4.94 -16.78
CA GLU A 58 -10.87 5.64 -17.16
C GLU A 58 -9.73 4.64 -17.40
N ILE A 59 -9.61 3.65 -16.52
CA ILE A 59 -8.62 2.58 -16.67
C ILE A 59 -8.90 1.73 -17.91
N ALA A 60 -10.17 1.45 -18.20
CA ALA A 60 -10.58 0.69 -19.38
C ALA A 60 -10.15 1.40 -20.67
N ALA A 61 -10.28 2.73 -20.71
CA ALA A 61 -9.80 3.55 -21.82
C ALA A 61 -8.26 3.53 -21.92
N ILE A 62 -7.53 3.67 -20.81
CA ILE A 62 -6.05 3.65 -20.78
C ILE A 62 -5.49 2.29 -21.23
N LEU A 63 -6.11 1.20 -20.77
CA LEU A 63 -5.65 -0.16 -21.05
C LEU A 63 -6.21 -0.74 -22.36
N GLU A 64 -7.10 -0.02 -23.04
CA GLU A 64 -7.78 -0.47 -24.25
C GLU A 64 -8.50 -1.82 -24.07
N VAL A 65 -9.26 -1.95 -22.97
CA VAL A 65 -10.06 -3.15 -22.64
C VAL A 65 -11.45 -2.75 -22.15
N GLY A 66 -12.36 -3.72 -21.98
CA GLY A 66 -13.68 -3.46 -21.38
C GLY A 66 -13.64 -3.22 -19.86
N VAL A 67 -14.63 -2.52 -19.32
CA VAL A 67 -14.76 -2.25 -17.86
C VAL A 67 -14.78 -3.54 -17.04
N GLU A 68 -15.49 -4.58 -17.50
CA GLU A 68 -15.51 -5.90 -16.85
C GLU A 68 -14.12 -6.54 -16.80
N ALA A 69 -13.28 -6.32 -17.83
CA ALA A 69 -11.92 -6.81 -17.85
C ALA A 69 -11.05 -6.08 -16.81
N VAL A 70 -11.23 -4.77 -16.62
CA VAL A 70 -10.55 -4.01 -15.56
C VAL A 70 -10.92 -4.54 -14.18
N GLU A 71 -12.21 -4.82 -13.95
CA GLU A 71 -12.67 -5.41 -12.68
C GLU A 71 -12.04 -6.77 -12.43
N SER A 72 -12.01 -7.62 -13.46
CA SER A 72 -11.37 -8.93 -13.39
C SER A 72 -9.86 -8.84 -13.14
N LEU A 73 -9.16 -7.90 -13.80
CA LEU A 73 -7.73 -7.68 -13.64
C LEU A 73 -7.42 -7.17 -12.22
N THR A 74 -8.17 -6.19 -11.74
CA THR A 74 -8.02 -5.61 -10.40
C THR A 74 -8.31 -6.65 -9.32
N ALA A 75 -9.39 -7.42 -9.45
CA ALA A 75 -9.74 -8.47 -8.50
C ALA A 75 -8.66 -9.56 -8.43
N ARG A 76 -8.14 -10.01 -9.57
CA ARG A 76 -7.06 -11.00 -9.62
C ARG A 76 -5.75 -10.46 -9.06
N GLY A 77 -5.36 -9.24 -9.43
CA GLY A 77 -4.17 -8.58 -8.90
C GLY A 77 -4.25 -8.41 -7.38
N LYS A 78 -5.38 -7.93 -6.85
CA LYS A 78 -5.60 -7.80 -5.40
C LYS A 78 -5.47 -9.14 -4.68
N ARG A 79 -6.06 -10.22 -5.22
CA ARG A 79 -5.94 -11.56 -4.64
C ARG A 79 -4.48 -12.04 -4.61
N ALA A 80 -3.75 -11.85 -5.71
CA ALA A 80 -2.35 -12.23 -5.78
C ALA A 80 -1.49 -11.44 -4.78
N LEU A 81 -1.72 -10.12 -4.64
CA LEU A 81 -1.04 -9.32 -3.62
C LEU A 81 -1.37 -9.77 -2.19
N THR A 82 -2.63 -10.08 -1.91
CA THR A 82 -3.01 -10.62 -0.59
C THR A 82 -2.24 -11.89 -0.25
N VAL A 83 -2.06 -12.79 -1.23
CA VAL A 83 -1.28 -14.02 -1.04
C VAL A 83 0.20 -13.71 -0.88
N ALA A 84 0.79 -12.91 -1.79
CA ALA A 84 2.23 -12.58 -1.76
C ALA A 84 2.66 -11.82 -0.50
N LEU A 85 1.74 -11.09 0.12
CA LEU A 85 1.98 -10.32 1.35
C LEU A 85 1.53 -11.05 2.61
N ALA A 86 0.84 -12.20 2.51
CA ALA A 86 0.37 -12.95 3.68
C ALA A 86 1.55 -13.43 4.54
N ASP A 87 2.54 -14.06 3.92
CA ASP A 87 3.73 -14.59 4.61
C ASP A 87 4.62 -13.46 5.16
N ARG A 88 4.57 -12.29 4.54
CA ARG A 88 5.32 -11.10 4.95
C ARG A 88 4.59 -10.27 6.02
N ARG A 89 3.29 -10.48 6.24
CA ARG A 89 2.50 -9.71 7.22
C ARG A 89 3.00 -9.90 8.65
N SER A 90 3.32 -11.14 9.02
CA SER A 90 3.93 -11.47 10.31
C SER A 90 5.34 -10.87 10.42
N ALA A 91 6.14 -10.96 9.35
CA ALA A 91 7.49 -10.40 9.30
C ALA A 91 7.54 -8.85 9.33
N LEU A 92 6.49 -8.18 8.83
CA LEU A 92 6.36 -6.71 8.79
C LEU A 92 5.58 -6.14 9.99
N GLY A 93 5.32 -6.97 11.01
CA GLY A 93 4.63 -6.57 12.24
C GLY A 93 3.21 -6.02 11.99
N LEU A 94 2.45 -6.65 11.10
CA LEU A 94 1.09 -6.26 10.71
C LEU A 94 0.03 -7.23 11.26
N GLU A 95 0.31 -7.92 12.37
CA GLU A 95 -0.64 -8.82 13.06
C GLU A 95 -1.69 -8.05 13.87
#